data_AF-A0A7M7PCC6-F1
#
_entry.id   AF-A0A7M7PCC6-F1
#
_cell.length_a   1.000
_cell.length_b   1.000
_cell.length_c   1.000
_cell.angle_alpha   90.00
_cell.angle_beta   90.00
_cell.angle_gamma   90.00
#
_symmetry.space_group_name_H-M   'P 1'
#
loop_
_entity.id
_entity.type
_entity.pdbx_description
1 polymer ?
#
loop_
_entity_poly.entity_id
_entity_poly.type
_entity_poly.pdbx_seq_one_letter_code
_entity_poly.pdbx_strand_id
1 'polypeptide(L)'
;MEAPKAKEKGENMPNHIASVVEKMLKEQVHLKEIGTDRTHSGRGEGVSLSIWDFAGHDIYYSTHQVFLTWRAIYVIVFDLSRSLDSAVPPESRDKNYEMVKGGAKSELTCLEFINFWLYSIYAHAVAPSSVINNNTSKTAQKSPPIFIVGTHRDSVKGDAQEKREKIGSAFKKIRESIMDKPFQCHVVPEYYAIENSLEDEDDMVHHK
;
A
#
# COMPACT_ATOMS: atom_id res chain seq x y z
N MET A 1 29.22 -19.70 15.85
CA MET A 1 27.75 -19.65 15.91
C MET A 1 27.28 -19.20 14.54
N GLU A 2 26.72 -20.15 13.79
CA GLU A 2 26.22 -19.95 12.43
C GLU A 2 24.97 -19.06 12.45
N ALA A 3 24.86 -18.16 11.47
CA ALA A 3 23.68 -17.33 11.28
C ALA A 3 22.45 -18.21 10.93
N PRO A 4 21.25 -17.91 11.44
CA PRO A 4 20.08 -18.69 11.10
C PRO A 4 19.71 -18.43 9.63
N LYS A 5 19.70 -19.51 8.83
CA LYS A 5 19.18 -19.49 7.46
C LYS A 5 17.71 -19.12 7.48
N ALA A 6 17.34 -18.10 6.70
CA ALA A 6 15.96 -17.76 6.42
C ALA A 6 15.25 -18.98 5.83
N LYS A 7 14.12 -19.36 6.43
CA LYS A 7 13.22 -20.35 5.82
C LYS A 7 12.48 -19.65 4.68
N GLU A 8 12.77 -20.03 3.45
CA GLU A 8 11.87 -19.83 2.31
C GLU A 8 10.52 -20.48 2.67
N LYS A 9 9.52 -19.67 3.02
CA LYS A 9 8.12 -20.08 2.94
C LYS A 9 7.66 -19.71 1.54
N GLY A 10 7.33 -20.73 0.75
CA GLY A 10 6.92 -20.61 -0.64
C GLY A 10 5.88 -19.52 -0.84
N GLU A 11 6.24 -18.58 -1.70
CA GLU A 11 5.40 -17.54 -2.25
C GLU A 11 4.26 -18.20 -3.03
N ASN A 12 3.02 -17.88 -2.71
CA ASN A 12 1.91 -18.06 -3.64
C ASN A 12 1.49 -16.67 -4.14
N MET A 13 2.43 -15.95 -4.73
CA MET A 13 2.10 -14.86 -5.64
C MET A 13 1.50 -15.52 -6.88
N PRO A 14 0.24 -15.25 -7.27
CA PRO A 14 -0.33 -15.85 -8.46
C PRO A 14 0.59 -15.59 -9.67
N ASN A 15 1.04 -16.66 -10.33
CA ASN A 15 2.03 -16.58 -11.41
C ASN A 15 1.63 -15.59 -12.51
N HIS A 16 0.33 -15.41 -12.73
CA HIS A 16 -0.20 -14.43 -13.68
C HIS A 16 0.14 -12.98 -13.27
N ILE A 17 0.00 -12.61 -11.99
CA ILE A 17 0.28 -11.25 -11.50
C ILE A 17 1.77 -10.97 -11.62
N ALA A 18 2.61 -11.92 -11.20
CA ALA A 18 4.05 -11.81 -11.33
C ALA A 18 4.46 -11.58 -12.80
N SER A 19 3.86 -12.33 -13.74
CA SER A 19 4.12 -12.18 -15.18
C SER A 19 3.67 -10.82 -15.73
N VAL A 20 2.49 -10.33 -15.34
CA VAL A 20 1.98 -9.01 -15.77
C VAL A 20 2.89 -7.91 -15.25
N VAL A 21 3.26 -7.95 -13.97
CA VAL A 21 4.17 -6.97 -13.36
C VAL A 21 5.53 -7.02 -14.05
N GLU A 22 6.10 -8.20 -14.27
CA GLU A 22 7.38 -8.36 -14.96
C GLU A 22 7.32 -7.78 -16.38
N LYS A 23 6.24 -8.03 -17.12
CA LYS A 23 6.03 -7.45 -18.46
C LYS A 23 5.97 -5.92 -18.40
N MET A 24 5.18 -5.35 -17.50
CA MET A 24 5.06 -3.89 -17.35
C MET A 24 6.39 -3.24 -16.96
N LEU A 25 7.16 -3.88 -16.07
CA LEU A 25 8.49 -3.40 -15.69
C LEU A 25 9.47 -3.43 -16.86
N LYS A 26 9.49 -4.52 -17.65
CA LYS A 26 10.33 -4.63 -18.86
C LYS A 26 9.98 -3.56 -19.89
N GLU A 27 8.69 -3.31 -20.12
CA GLU A 27 8.21 -2.25 -21.03
C GLU A 27 8.71 -0.86 -20.60
N GLN A 28 8.63 -0.53 -19.30
CA GLN A 28 9.11 0.75 -18.79
C GLN A 28 10.63 0.93 -18.87
N VAL A 29 11.42 -0.14 -18.73
CA VAL A 29 12.88 -0.10 -18.91
C VAL A 29 13.22 0.16 -20.37
N HIS A 30 12.58 -0.54 -21.31
CA HIS A 30 12.84 -0.37 -22.74
C HIS A 30 12.47 1.03 -23.25
N LEU A 31 11.43 1.65 -22.70
CA LEU A 31 11.05 3.03 -23.03
C LEU A 31 12.11 4.06 -22.60
N LYS A 32 12.92 3.79 -21.57
CA LYS A 32 14.05 4.66 -21.16
C LYS A 32 15.29 4.48 -22.04
N GLU A 33 15.53 3.27 -22.54
CA GLU A 33 16.67 2.95 -23.40
C GLU A 33 16.54 3.57 -24.81
N ILE A 34 15.32 3.80 -25.30
CA ILE A 34 15.07 4.43 -26.61
C ILE A 34 15.32 5.95 -26.59
N GLY A 35 15.33 6.59 -25.41
CA GLY A 35 15.49 8.04 -25.25
C GLY A 35 16.92 8.54 -24.99
N THR A 36 17.91 7.65 -24.84
CA THR A 36 19.29 8.02 -24.47
C THR A 36 20.27 7.39 -25.45
N ASP A 37 21.12 8.21 -26.08
CA ASP A 37 22.12 7.76 -27.05
C ASP A 37 23.07 6.71 -26.42
N ARG A 38 23.41 5.71 -27.23
CA ARG A 38 24.01 4.44 -26.81
C ARG A 38 25.44 4.63 -26.31
N THR A 39 25.66 4.49 -25.00
CA THR A 39 26.95 4.01 -24.49
C THR A 39 26.82 2.58 -23.98
N HIS A 40 27.42 1.66 -24.74
CA HIS A 40 27.56 0.25 -24.40
C HIS A 40 28.18 0.05 -23.01
N SER A 41 27.38 -0.45 -22.07
CA SER A 41 27.85 -1.24 -20.93
C SER A 41 26.79 -2.30 -20.64
N GLY A 42 27.11 -3.55 -20.98
CA GLY A 42 26.21 -4.71 -20.89
C GLY A 42 25.95 -5.15 -19.46
N ARG A 43 25.24 -4.33 -18.69
CA ARG A 43 24.69 -4.71 -17.39
C ARG A 43 23.21 -4.42 -17.47
N GLY A 44 22.41 -5.43 -17.83
CA GLY A 44 20.96 -5.31 -17.83
C GLY A 44 20.51 -4.81 -16.47
N GLU A 45 19.98 -3.58 -16.41
CA GLU A 45 19.39 -3.03 -15.19
C GLU A 45 18.06 -3.75 -14.96
N GLY A 46 18.14 -4.93 -14.36
CA GLY A 46 16.96 -5.65 -13.90
C GLY A 46 16.26 -4.84 -12.81
N VAL A 47 14.97 -4.53 -13.00
CA VAL A 47 14.15 -3.94 -11.95
C VAL A 47 13.76 -5.05 -10.98
N SER A 48 14.10 -4.89 -9.70
CA SER A 48 13.67 -5.77 -8.62
C SER A 48 12.51 -5.13 -7.87
N LEU A 49 11.41 -5.87 -7.69
CA LEU A 49 10.28 -5.48 -6.86
C LEU A 49 10.29 -6.32 -5.58
N SER A 50 10.20 -5.65 -4.43
CA SER A 50 10.03 -6.32 -3.13
C SER A 50 8.76 -5.80 -2.49
N ILE A 51 7.84 -6.72 -2.16
CA ILE A 51 6.56 -6.40 -1.50
C ILE A 51 6.70 -6.80 -0.03
N TRP A 52 6.30 -5.90 0.86
CA TRP A 52 6.38 -6.09 2.30
C TRP A 52 4.96 -5.99 2.88
N ASP A 53 4.50 -7.05 3.53
CA ASP A 53 3.24 -7.06 4.28
C ASP A 53 3.52 -6.79 5.77
N PHE A 54 3.07 -5.63 6.24
CA PHE A 54 3.26 -5.18 7.62
C PHE A 54 2.09 -5.57 8.55
N ALA A 55 1.07 -6.27 8.05
CA ALA A 55 -0.16 -6.56 8.79
C ALA A 55 -0.14 -7.88 9.60
N GLY A 56 1.02 -8.51 9.87
CA GLY A 56 0.97 -9.87 10.43
C GLY A 56 2.15 -10.54 11.16
N HIS A 57 3.37 -10.01 11.32
CA HIS A 57 4.40 -10.70 12.16
C HIS A 57 5.48 -9.80 12.81
N ASP A 58 5.97 -10.30 13.96
CA ASP A 58 6.60 -9.63 15.11
C ASP A 58 7.98 -8.96 14.95
N ILE A 59 8.65 -8.95 13.79
CA ILE A 59 10.10 -8.65 13.74
C ILE A 59 10.42 -7.21 13.28
N TYR A 60 9.50 -6.53 12.59
CA TYR A 60 9.86 -5.32 11.84
C TYR A 60 9.63 -4.00 12.59
N TYR A 61 9.01 -4.04 13.78
CA TYR A 61 8.53 -2.81 14.43
C TYR A 61 9.59 -2.07 15.25
N SER A 62 10.48 -2.79 15.96
CA SER A 62 11.60 -2.18 16.68
C SER A 62 12.66 -1.55 15.74
N THR A 63 12.56 -1.82 14.43
CA THR A 63 13.49 -1.33 13.39
C THR A 63 12.78 -0.64 12.20
N HIS A 64 11.52 -0.22 12.34
CA HIS A 64 10.71 0.31 11.22
C HIS A 64 11.33 1.55 10.54
N GLN A 65 12.16 2.31 11.26
CA GLN A 65 12.96 3.43 10.72
C GLN A 65 14.00 3.00 9.66
N VAL A 66 14.40 1.72 9.62
CA VAL A 66 15.37 1.18 8.66
C VAL A 66 14.69 0.78 7.34
N PHE A 67 13.40 0.42 7.39
CA PHE A 67 12.65 -0.05 6.21
C PHE A 67 11.70 1.00 5.63
N LEU A 68 11.34 2.03 6.40
CA LEU A 68 10.65 3.19 5.86
C LEU A 68 11.64 4.06 5.09
N THR A 69 11.34 4.30 3.82
CA THR A 69 12.22 5.06 2.93
C THR A 69 11.40 5.87 1.95
N TRP A 70 11.90 7.05 1.62
CA TRP A 70 11.28 7.94 0.64
C TRP A 70 11.23 7.35 -0.77
N ARG A 71 11.97 6.26 -1.01
CA ARG A 71 12.00 5.53 -2.29
C ARG A 71 10.98 4.39 -2.39
N ALA A 72 10.23 4.12 -1.32
CA ALA A 72 9.20 3.08 -1.31
C ALA A 72 7.86 3.62 -1.81
N ILE A 73 6.98 2.70 -2.19
CA ILE A 73 5.56 2.96 -2.41
C ILE A 73 4.81 2.37 -1.22
N TYR A 74 3.90 3.16 -0.63
CA TYR A 74 3.07 2.70 0.47
C TYR A 74 1.66 2.45 -0.01
N VAL A 75 1.03 1.38 0.48
CA VAL A 75 -0.36 1.06 0.22
C VAL A 75 -1.05 0.88 1.56
N ILE A 76 -1.97 1.79 1.89
CA ILE A 76 -2.83 1.68 3.07
C ILE A 76 -4.11 0.97 2.63
N VAL A 77 -4.33 -0.22 3.19
CA VAL A 77 -5.44 -1.10 2.86
C VAL A 77 -6.46 -1.09 3.99
N PHE A 78 -7.75 -0.96 3.66
CA PHE A 78 -8.84 -1.09 4.63
C PHE A 78 -10.03 -1.87 4.05
N ASP A 79 -10.93 -2.32 4.90
CA ASP A 79 -12.13 -3.10 4.53
C ASP A 79 -13.33 -2.17 4.29
N LEU A 80 -13.85 -2.13 3.05
CA LEU A 80 -15.00 -1.29 2.67
C LEU A 80 -16.33 -1.81 3.23
N SER A 81 -16.42 -3.08 3.62
CA SER A 81 -17.63 -3.66 4.20
C SER A 81 -17.87 -3.17 5.63
N ARG A 82 -16.86 -2.58 6.26
CA ARG A 82 -16.88 -2.03 7.62
C ARG A 82 -16.94 -0.50 7.61
N SER A 83 -17.54 0.07 8.66
CA SER A 83 -17.63 1.53 8.80
C SER A 83 -16.28 2.11 9.24
N LEU A 84 -15.89 3.23 8.64
CA LEU A 84 -14.69 3.97 9.03
C LEU A 84 -14.72 4.46 10.48
N ASP A 85 -15.91 4.67 11.04
CA ASP A 85 -16.14 5.10 12.43
C ASP A 85 -16.29 3.92 13.41
N SER A 86 -16.37 2.70 12.90
CA SER A 86 -16.45 1.54 13.78
C SER A 86 -15.09 1.25 14.39
N ALA A 87 -15.10 0.87 15.67
CA ALA A 87 -13.92 0.38 16.36
C ALA A 87 -13.34 -0.81 15.59
N VAL A 88 -12.01 -0.86 15.47
CA VAL A 88 -11.34 -2.01 14.86
C VAL A 88 -11.70 -3.27 15.66
N PRO A 89 -12.24 -4.32 15.00
CA PRO A 89 -12.68 -5.53 15.69
C PRO A 89 -11.52 -6.29 16.35
N PRO A 90 -11.74 -6.96 17.50
CA PRO A 90 -10.68 -7.63 18.26
C PRO A 90 -9.85 -8.63 17.46
N GLU A 91 -10.47 -9.35 16.53
CA GLU A 91 -9.80 -10.31 15.65
C GLU A 91 -8.83 -9.65 14.66
N SER A 92 -9.00 -8.36 14.42
CA SER A 92 -8.14 -7.53 13.57
C SER A 92 -7.13 -6.70 14.39
N ARG A 93 -7.10 -6.86 15.73
CA ARG A 93 -6.16 -6.16 16.61
C ARG A 93 -4.91 -7.00 16.81
N ASP A 94 -3.81 -6.50 16.28
CA ASP A 94 -2.48 -7.03 16.51
C ASP A 94 -1.73 -6.18 17.56
N LYS A 95 -0.44 -6.46 17.78
CA LYS A 95 0.39 -5.64 18.68
C LYS A 95 0.53 -4.19 18.20
N ASN A 96 0.44 -3.95 16.91
CA ASN A 96 0.47 -2.60 16.36
C ASN A 96 -0.77 -1.83 16.82
N TYR A 97 -1.96 -2.43 16.79
CA TYR A 97 -3.15 -1.81 17.37
C TYR A 97 -2.95 -1.31 18.80
N GLU A 98 -2.40 -2.16 19.69
CA GLU A 98 -2.17 -1.80 21.09
C GLU A 98 -1.13 -0.67 21.24
N MET A 99 -0.08 -0.69 20.42
CA MET A 99 0.92 0.38 20.40
C MET A 99 0.32 1.71 19.93
N VAL A 100 -0.47 1.70 18.85
CA VAL A 100 -1.17 2.90 18.34
C VAL A 100 -2.16 3.42 19.38
N LYS A 101 -2.87 2.50 20.05
CA LYS A 101 -3.82 2.84 21.11
C LYS A 101 -3.11 3.50 22.28
N GLY A 102 -1.87 3.15 22.57
CA GLY A 102 -1.03 3.86 23.55
C GLY A 102 -1.64 3.95 24.94
N GLY A 103 -2.46 2.96 25.32
CA GLY A 103 -3.22 2.95 26.57
C GLY A 103 -4.46 3.86 26.60
N ALA A 104 -4.90 4.38 25.45
CA ALA A 104 -6.17 5.09 25.34
C ALA A 104 -7.33 4.20 25.81
N LYS A 105 -8.29 4.82 26.52
CA LYS A 105 -9.45 4.10 27.07
C LYS A 105 -10.46 3.70 25.99
N SER A 106 -10.57 4.50 24.93
CA SER A 106 -11.43 4.23 23.78
C SER A 106 -10.70 3.38 22.74
N GLU A 107 -11.46 2.55 22.06
CA GLU A 107 -10.97 1.79 20.91
C GLU A 107 -10.80 2.71 19.70
N LEU A 108 -9.72 2.51 18.94
CA LEU A 108 -9.48 3.23 17.70
C LEU A 108 -10.45 2.77 16.62
N THR A 109 -10.93 3.73 15.86
CA THR A 109 -11.68 3.54 14.63
C THR A 109 -10.75 3.21 13.46
N CYS A 110 -11.31 2.66 12.39
CA CYS A 110 -10.55 2.43 11.15
C CYS A 110 -9.97 3.73 10.58
N LEU A 111 -10.72 4.85 10.65
CA LEU A 111 -10.22 6.15 10.20
C LEU A 111 -9.05 6.67 11.04
N GLU A 112 -9.09 6.50 12.35
CA GLU A 112 -7.97 6.87 13.24
C GLU A 112 -6.72 6.03 12.92
N PHE A 113 -6.91 4.74 12.62
CA PHE A 113 -5.81 3.85 12.24
C PHE A 113 -5.19 4.23 10.89
N ILE A 114 -6.01 4.59 9.90
CA ILE A 114 -5.54 5.14 8.60
C ILE A 114 -4.72 6.41 8.84
N ASN A 115 -5.23 7.35 9.65
CA ASN A 115 -4.51 8.59 9.95
C ASN A 115 -3.20 8.34 10.70
N PHE A 116 -3.16 7.39 11.63
CA PHE A 116 -1.93 7.00 12.32
C PHE A 116 -0.85 6.56 11.32
N TRP A 117 -1.19 5.73 10.35
CA TRP A 117 -0.24 5.26 9.35
C TRP A 117 0.23 6.37 8.42
N LEU A 118 -0.67 7.28 8.01
CA LEU A 118 -0.31 8.47 7.24
C LEU A 118 0.71 9.35 7.99
N TYR A 119 0.46 9.63 9.28
CA TYR A 119 1.40 10.38 10.11
C TYR A 119 2.73 9.65 10.30
N SER A 120 2.69 8.33 10.51
CA SER A 120 3.89 7.51 10.71
C SER A 120 4.78 7.46 9.47
N ILE A 121 4.19 7.26 8.29
CA ILE A 121 4.91 7.31 7.01
C ILE A 121 5.49 8.71 6.80
N TYR A 122 4.71 9.76 7.06
CA TYR A 122 5.21 11.13 6.92
C TYR A 122 6.40 11.43 7.84
N ALA A 123 6.34 11.01 9.10
CA ALA A 123 7.37 11.28 10.09
C ALA A 123 8.69 10.53 9.81
N HIS A 124 8.62 9.36 9.17
CA HIS A 124 9.77 8.45 9.06
C HIS A 124 10.23 8.14 7.64
N ALA A 125 9.38 8.32 6.63
CA ALA A 125 9.68 7.98 5.25
C ALA A 125 9.89 9.19 4.35
N VAL A 126 9.58 10.42 4.79
CA VAL A 126 9.80 11.62 3.97
C VAL A 126 11.30 11.93 3.89
N ALA A 127 11.76 12.23 2.68
CA ALA A 127 13.16 12.54 2.44
C ALA A 127 13.61 13.76 3.29
N PRO A 128 14.82 13.76 3.85
CA PRO A 128 15.38 14.93 4.50
C PRO A 128 15.45 16.12 3.53
N SER A 129 15.29 17.34 4.03
CA SER A 129 15.35 18.57 3.22
C SER A 129 16.64 18.73 2.39
N SER A 130 17.73 18.05 2.77
CA SER A 130 18.99 18.00 2.02
C SER A 130 18.92 17.22 0.70
N VAL A 131 17.89 16.38 0.52
CA VAL A 131 17.66 15.56 -0.69
C VAL A 131 16.52 16.14 -1.55
N ILE A 132 15.70 17.03 -0.98
CA ILE A 132 14.55 17.64 -1.66
C ILE A 132 15.05 18.75 -2.59
N ASN A 133 14.90 18.55 -3.89
CA ASN A 133 15.15 19.59 -4.89
C ASN A 133 13.98 20.58 -4.90
N ASN A 134 14.22 21.83 -4.50
CA ASN A 134 13.21 22.90 -4.39
C ASN A 134 12.59 23.34 -5.74
N ASN A 135 13.01 22.74 -6.85
CA ASN A 135 12.47 22.99 -8.20
C ASN A 135 11.19 22.20 -8.52
N THR A 136 10.68 21.40 -7.58
CA THR A 136 9.39 20.70 -7.75
C THR A 136 8.23 21.65 -7.51
N SER A 137 7.22 21.65 -8.40
CA SER A 137 6.06 22.52 -8.24
C SER A 137 5.35 22.20 -6.91
N LYS A 138 4.77 23.22 -6.25
CA LYS A 138 3.98 23.04 -5.02
C LYS A 138 2.79 22.07 -5.19
N THR A 139 2.42 21.74 -6.42
CA THR A 139 1.28 20.90 -6.79
C THR A 139 1.67 19.48 -7.20
N ALA A 140 2.97 19.16 -7.28
CA ALA A 140 3.42 17.83 -7.65
C ALA A 140 3.34 16.87 -6.47
N GLN A 141 2.88 15.65 -6.73
CA GLN A 141 2.88 14.59 -5.74
C GLN A 141 4.31 14.27 -5.29
N LYS A 142 4.52 14.20 -3.96
CA LYS A 142 5.82 13.99 -3.33
C LYS A 142 6.07 12.52 -3.01
N SER A 143 7.35 12.17 -2.90
CA SER A 143 7.79 10.85 -2.47
C SER A 143 7.93 10.77 -0.95
N PRO A 144 7.53 9.66 -0.32
CA PRO A 144 7.00 8.45 -0.97
C PRO A 144 5.51 8.61 -1.33
N PRO A 145 5.05 8.04 -2.46
CA PRO A 145 3.64 8.00 -2.77
C PRO A 145 2.90 7.02 -1.84
N ILE A 146 1.71 7.42 -1.40
CA ILE A 146 0.83 6.62 -0.54
C ILE A 146 -0.49 6.40 -1.26
N PHE A 147 -0.80 5.14 -1.54
CA PHE A 147 -2.06 4.71 -2.15
C PHE A 147 -3.08 4.34 -1.08
N ILE A 148 -4.33 4.75 -1.26
CA ILE A 148 -5.46 4.34 -0.43
C ILE A 148 -6.25 3.28 -1.20
N VAL A 149 -6.40 2.10 -0.59
CA VAL A 149 -7.07 0.95 -1.21
C VAL A 149 -8.12 0.40 -0.26
N GLY A 150 -9.37 0.39 -0.70
CA GLY A 150 -10.47 -0.30 -0.04
C GLY A 150 -10.66 -1.69 -0.63
N THR A 151 -10.66 -2.73 0.20
CA THR A 151 -10.90 -4.13 -0.17
C THR A 151 -12.34 -4.55 0.13
N HIS A 152 -12.71 -5.78 -0.25
CA HIS A 152 -14.03 -6.34 0.00
C HIS A 152 -15.16 -5.50 -0.61
N ARG A 153 -14.88 -4.90 -1.78
CA ARG A 153 -15.81 -4.03 -2.51
C ARG A 153 -17.18 -4.71 -2.70
N ASP A 154 -17.19 -6.00 -3.00
CA ASP A 154 -18.40 -6.72 -3.33
C ASP A 154 -19.16 -7.15 -2.06
N SER A 155 -18.48 -7.18 -0.91
CA SER A 155 -19.08 -7.40 0.41
C SER A 155 -19.75 -6.16 1.01
N VAL A 156 -19.65 -4.99 0.36
CA VAL A 156 -20.40 -3.79 0.76
C VAL A 156 -21.91 -4.08 0.63
N LYS A 157 -22.67 -3.84 1.70
CA LYS A 157 -24.11 -4.12 1.72
C LYS A 157 -24.88 -3.18 0.79
N GLY A 158 -25.90 -3.70 0.12
CA GLY A 158 -26.83 -2.93 -0.70
C GLY A 158 -26.82 -3.31 -2.17
N ASP A 159 -27.68 -2.66 -2.96
CA ASP A 159 -27.68 -2.80 -4.41
C ASP A 159 -26.49 -2.07 -5.08
N ALA A 160 -26.36 -2.16 -6.40
CA ALA A 160 -25.24 -1.56 -7.12
C ALA A 160 -25.12 -0.03 -6.93
N GLN A 161 -26.24 0.69 -6.78
CA GLN A 161 -26.25 2.13 -6.53
C GLN A 161 -25.84 2.42 -5.08
N GLU A 162 -26.45 1.72 -4.11
CA GLU A 162 -26.13 1.88 -2.69
C GLU A 162 -24.66 1.56 -2.40
N LYS A 163 -24.09 0.52 -3.04
CA LYS A 163 -22.67 0.17 -2.91
C LYS A 163 -21.78 1.32 -3.40
N ARG A 164 -22.07 1.88 -4.59
CA ARG A 164 -21.31 3.02 -5.14
C ARG A 164 -21.35 4.23 -4.21
N GLU A 165 -22.51 4.54 -3.66
CA GLU A 165 -22.68 5.65 -2.73
C GLU A 165 -21.91 5.43 -1.42
N LYS A 166 -21.96 4.22 -0.85
CA LYS A 166 -21.22 3.88 0.37
C LYS A 166 -19.70 3.94 0.17
N ILE A 167 -19.20 3.38 -0.93
CA ILE A 167 -17.78 3.45 -1.29
C ILE A 167 -17.35 4.90 -1.50
N GLY A 168 -18.14 5.67 -2.27
CA GLY A 168 -17.88 7.09 -2.51
C GLY A 168 -17.86 7.92 -1.22
N SER A 169 -18.79 7.65 -0.30
CA SER A 169 -18.85 8.28 1.02
C SER A 169 -17.63 7.95 1.87
N ALA A 170 -17.21 6.68 1.91
CA ALA A 170 -16.02 6.26 2.64
C ALA A 170 -14.75 6.97 2.11
N PHE A 171 -14.53 6.98 0.80
CA PHE A 171 -13.39 7.68 0.21
C PHE A 171 -13.46 9.20 0.37
N LYS A 172 -14.66 9.80 0.28
CA LYS A 172 -14.85 11.22 0.55
C LYS A 172 -14.43 11.55 1.99
N LYS A 173 -14.83 10.75 2.96
CA LYS A 173 -14.48 10.94 4.37
C LYS A 173 -12.97 10.84 4.62
N ILE A 174 -12.29 9.88 3.99
CA ILE A 174 -10.82 9.76 4.07
C ILE A 174 -10.15 11.01 3.45
N ARG A 175 -10.63 11.46 2.27
CA ARG A 175 -10.11 12.68 1.64
C ARG A 175 -10.26 13.89 2.56
N GLU A 176 -11.42 14.05 3.17
CA GLU A 176 -11.70 15.14 4.11
C GLU A 176 -10.76 15.10 5.33
N SER A 177 -10.41 13.91 5.85
CA SER A 177 -9.46 13.81 6.97
C SER A 177 -8.02 14.14 6.59
N ILE A 178 -7.69 14.04 5.29
CA ILE A 178 -6.35 14.30 4.72
C ILE A 178 -6.17 15.77 4.31
N MET A 179 -7.26 16.52 4.07
CA MET A 179 -7.16 17.92 3.68
C MET A 179 -6.40 18.75 4.72
N ASP A 180 -5.52 19.62 4.23
CA ASP A 180 -4.67 20.52 5.01
C ASP A 180 -3.69 19.80 5.96
N LYS A 181 -3.50 18.49 5.79
CA LYS A 181 -2.50 17.72 6.54
C LYS A 181 -1.13 17.80 5.86
N PRO A 182 -0.03 17.75 6.63
CA PRO A 182 1.32 17.86 6.08
C PRO A 182 1.66 16.74 5.08
N PHE A 183 1.04 15.57 5.25
CA PHE A 183 1.22 14.42 4.37
C PHE A 183 0.32 14.42 3.12
N GLN A 184 -0.57 15.39 2.95
CA GLN A 184 -1.55 15.42 1.84
C GLN A 184 -0.86 15.26 0.48
N CYS A 185 0.26 15.95 0.27
CA CYS A 185 1.00 15.90 -1.00
C CYS A 185 1.68 14.54 -1.30
N HIS A 186 1.69 13.60 -0.36
CA HIS A 186 2.18 12.24 -0.55
C HIS A 186 1.07 11.26 -0.95
N VAL A 187 -0.19 11.56 -0.60
CA VAL A 187 -1.32 10.69 -0.91
C VAL A 187 -1.71 10.84 -2.39
N VAL A 188 -1.80 9.70 -3.09
CA VAL A 188 -2.26 9.65 -4.49
C VAL A 188 -3.73 10.08 -4.54
N PRO A 189 -4.13 11.00 -5.45
CA PRO A 189 -5.52 11.46 -5.55
C PRO A 189 -6.54 10.35 -5.89
N GLU A 190 -6.09 9.35 -6.66
CA GLU A 190 -6.87 8.20 -7.11
C GLU A 190 -6.96 7.14 -6.00
N TYR A 191 -8.19 6.74 -5.64
CA TYR A 191 -8.46 5.76 -4.59
C TYR A 191 -9.10 4.53 -5.23
N TYR A 192 -8.69 3.34 -4.78
CA TYR A 192 -9.04 2.09 -5.45
C TYR A 192 -9.95 1.25 -4.56
N ALA A 193 -11.13 0.90 -5.08
CA ALA A 193 -12.02 -0.10 -4.47
C ALA A 193 -11.83 -1.43 -5.21
N ILE A 194 -11.23 -2.40 -4.54
CA ILE A 194 -10.86 -3.70 -5.11
C ILE A 194 -11.62 -4.83 -4.41
N GLU A 195 -11.77 -5.94 -5.12
CA GLU A 195 -12.20 -7.20 -4.55
C GLU A 195 -11.00 -8.15 -4.51
N ASN A 196 -10.89 -8.92 -3.42
CA ASN A 196 -9.78 -9.85 -3.21
C ASN A 196 -10.22 -11.31 -3.36
N SER A 197 -11.14 -11.56 -4.30
CA SER A 197 -11.44 -12.91 -4.77
C SER A 197 -10.51 -13.22 -5.95
N LEU A 198 -9.59 -14.15 -5.74
CA LEU A 198 -8.94 -14.83 -6.84
C LEU A 198 -10.02 -15.68 -7.52
N GLU A 199 -10.59 -15.19 -8.63
CA GLU A 199 -11.15 -16.12 -9.61
C GLU A 199 -9.94 -16.77 -10.29
N ASP A 200 -9.39 -17.80 -9.65
CA ASP A 200 -8.49 -18.74 -10.31
C ASP A 200 -9.36 -19.48 -11.34
N GLU A 201 -9.46 -18.92 -12.56
CA GLU A 201 -10.01 -19.58 -13.74
C GLU A 201 -9.10 -20.76 -14.17
N ASP A 202 -8.93 -21.74 -13.27
CA ASP A 202 -8.25 -23.02 -13.55
C ASP A 202 -9.16 -24.24 -13.31
N ASP A 203 -10.42 -24.01 -12.92
CA ASP A 203 -11.48 -25.03 -12.98
C ASP A 203 -12.15 -25.04 -14.38
N MET A 204 -11.33 -25.14 -15.43
CA MET A 204 -11.81 -25.71 -16.70
C MET A 204 -12.08 -27.19 -16.44
N VAL A 205 -13.30 -27.48 -15.99
CA VAL A 205 -13.88 -28.82 -15.96
C VAL A 205 -13.76 -29.40 -17.37
N HIS A 206 -12.76 -30.25 -17.59
CA HIS A 206 -12.75 -31.16 -18.71
C HIS A 206 -13.88 -32.17 -18.51
N HIS A 207 -15.08 -31.79 -18.96
CA HIS A 207 -16.12 -32.76 -19.25
C HIS A 207 -15.64 -33.62 -20.42
N LYS A 208 -15.38 -34.89 -20.12
CA LYS A 208 -15.32 -35.96 -21.11
C LYS A 208 -16.58 -36.81 -21.00
#